data_AF-A0A813XKN0-F1
#
_entry.id   AF-A0A813XKN0-F1
#
_cell.length_a   1.000
_cell.length_b   1.000
_cell.length_c   1.000
_cell.angle_alpha   90.00
_cell.angle_beta   90.00
_cell.angle_gamma   90.00
#
_symmetry.space_group_name_H-M   'P 1'
#
loop_
_entity.id
_entity.type
_entity.pdbx_description
1 polymer ?
#
loop_
_entity_poly.entity_id
_entity_poly.type
_entity_poly.pdbx_seq_one_letter_code
_entity_poly.pdbx_strand_id
1 'polypeptide(L)'
;MATAIAINYRLLESIRDEPKRMLVPISGYEKVTVKSLEDACEPIKDLLDYQLKEYITVAKMNSLDPEDRLTQDESASIHLYTMEWAKHDNSLYMKLNQTLRLVDRSKLTPWFKYLKLFLTAFSKLPPRKDTLVWRGVREDLSALYPKGKEFAWWAFSSCSAAIDVLESPDYLGKSGTRTIFSIQTHSGKLIRAHSYFDNEDEILLPPGIYLKVVGSLNPATGLHIIHLQEIEPPHKMLADPFDLSELKHALPPMKPPSYTLNPQKEGDYSSSASVKSKRSILSFFKKSKFIVFS
;
A
#
# COMPACT_ATOMS: atom_id res chain seq x y z
N MET A 1 -35.61 10.68 -10.09
CA MET A 1 -34.38 10.63 -10.89
C MET A 1 -33.63 9.37 -10.48
N ALA A 2 -33.38 8.45 -11.42
CA ALA A 2 -32.67 7.22 -11.12
C ALA A 2 -31.24 7.55 -10.70
N THR A 3 -30.87 7.21 -9.47
CA THR A 3 -29.48 7.12 -9.02
C THR A 3 -28.76 6.19 -9.98
N ALA A 4 -27.85 6.74 -10.78
CA ALA A 4 -26.94 5.95 -11.59
C ALA A 4 -26.23 4.98 -10.63
N ILE A 5 -26.34 3.69 -10.93
CA ILE A 5 -25.63 2.61 -10.23
C ILE A 5 -24.14 2.90 -10.43
N ALA A 6 -23.45 3.42 -9.42
CA ALA A 6 -22.05 3.77 -9.50
C ALA A 6 -21.23 2.48 -9.32
N ILE A 7 -21.04 1.73 -10.39
CA ILE A 7 -20.12 0.59 -10.40
C ILE A 7 -18.73 1.11 -10.05
N ASN A 8 -18.10 0.54 -9.02
CA ASN A 8 -16.76 0.95 -8.61
C ASN A 8 -15.71 0.22 -9.48
N TYR A 9 -15.43 0.79 -10.65
CA TYR A 9 -14.58 0.17 -11.64
C TYR A 9 -13.12 -0.02 -11.18
N ARG A 10 -12.59 0.83 -10.29
CA ARG A 10 -11.23 0.69 -9.72
C ARG A 10 -11.02 -0.66 -9.02
N LEU A 11 -12.01 -1.06 -8.23
CA LEU A 11 -11.98 -2.32 -7.48
C LEU A 11 -12.25 -3.54 -8.34
N LEU A 12 -12.76 -3.34 -9.56
CA LEU A 12 -13.13 -4.38 -10.52
C LEU A 12 -12.23 -4.45 -11.76
N GLU A 13 -11.25 -3.54 -11.89
CA GLU A 13 -10.37 -3.45 -13.05
C GLU A 13 -9.73 -4.81 -13.33
N SER A 14 -9.81 -5.26 -14.60
CA SER A 14 -9.22 -6.52 -14.99
C SER A 14 -7.70 -6.49 -14.76
N ILE A 15 -7.18 -7.59 -14.23
CA ILE A 15 -5.74 -7.82 -14.08
C ILE A 15 -5.23 -8.82 -15.12
N ARG A 16 -6.05 -9.16 -16.13
CA ARG A 16 -5.69 -10.07 -17.21
C ARG A 16 -4.58 -9.50 -18.10
N ASP A 17 -4.54 -8.18 -18.22
CA ASP A 17 -3.57 -7.45 -19.04
C ASP A 17 -2.22 -7.25 -18.35
N GLU A 18 -2.04 -7.80 -17.14
CA GLU A 18 -0.74 -7.84 -16.49
C GLU A 18 0.28 -8.59 -17.38
N PRO A 19 1.48 -8.02 -17.58
CA PRO A 19 2.54 -8.66 -18.35
C PRO A 19 2.82 -10.08 -17.88
N LYS A 20 2.80 -11.03 -18.83
CA LYS A 20 3.14 -12.44 -18.57
C LYS A 20 4.64 -12.68 -18.37
N ARG A 21 5.43 -11.62 -18.23
CA ARG A 21 6.87 -11.64 -18.01
C ARG A 21 7.27 -10.57 -17.01
N MET A 22 8.42 -10.79 -16.37
CA MET A 22 9.05 -9.76 -15.56
C MET A 22 9.47 -8.59 -16.46
N LEU A 23 9.14 -7.37 -16.03
CA LEU A 23 9.60 -6.13 -16.64
C LEU A 23 10.75 -5.54 -15.84
N VAL A 24 11.45 -4.56 -16.42
CA VAL A 24 12.44 -3.78 -15.68
C VAL A 24 11.76 -2.88 -14.65
N PRO A 25 12.47 -2.49 -13.57
CA PRO A 25 11.91 -1.71 -12.48
C PRO A 25 11.28 -0.38 -12.92
N ILE A 26 10.26 0.05 -12.18
CA ILE A 26 9.69 1.39 -12.31
C ILE A 26 10.65 2.36 -11.61
N SER A 27 11.36 3.15 -12.41
CA SER A 27 12.43 4.06 -11.98
C SER A 27 12.55 5.26 -12.92
N GLY A 28 13.35 6.25 -12.52
CA GLY A 28 13.53 7.53 -13.19
C GLY A 28 12.74 8.67 -12.54
N TYR A 29 11.57 8.40 -11.96
CA TYR A 29 10.77 9.41 -11.27
C TYR A 29 11.41 9.86 -9.95
N GLU A 30 12.20 9.02 -9.29
CA GLU A 30 12.85 9.36 -8.02
C GLU A 30 13.81 10.55 -8.15
N LYS A 31 14.39 10.71 -9.35
CA LYS A 31 15.32 11.79 -9.71
C LYS A 31 14.63 13.12 -9.96
N VAL A 32 13.31 13.12 -10.05
CA VAL A 32 12.51 14.33 -10.24
C VAL A 32 12.25 14.96 -8.87
N THR A 33 12.28 16.29 -8.80
CA THR A 33 11.89 17.03 -7.58
C THR A 33 10.37 17.00 -7.43
N VAL A 34 9.88 16.90 -6.18
CA VAL A 34 8.44 17.05 -5.90
C VAL A 34 7.96 18.44 -6.36
N LYS A 35 6.77 18.50 -6.95
CA LYS A 35 6.14 19.71 -7.52
C LYS A 35 4.69 19.82 -7.03
N SER A 36 4.03 20.95 -7.32
CA SER A 36 2.59 21.06 -7.10
C SER A 36 1.82 20.10 -8.00
N LEU A 37 0.54 19.84 -7.69
CA LEU A 37 -0.27 18.94 -8.48
C LEU A 37 -0.43 19.40 -9.94
N GLU A 38 -0.57 20.72 -10.17
CA GLU A 38 -0.65 21.30 -11.51
C GLU A 38 0.62 21.02 -12.33
N ASP A 39 1.79 21.36 -11.76
CA ASP A 39 3.09 21.14 -12.41
C ASP A 39 3.39 19.66 -12.64
N ALA A 40 2.90 18.80 -11.75
CA ALA A 40 3.04 17.36 -11.83
C ALA A 40 2.18 16.74 -12.94
N CYS A 41 1.00 17.32 -13.19
CA CYS A 41 0.07 16.89 -14.22
C CYS A 41 0.33 17.53 -15.60
N GLU A 42 1.09 18.63 -15.69
CA GLU A 42 1.36 19.32 -16.95
C GLU A 42 1.89 18.41 -18.07
N PRO A 43 2.84 17.47 -17.85
CA PRO A 43 3.35 16.62 -18.93
C PRO A 43 2.37 15.54 -19.41
N ILE A 44 1.32 15.25 -18.63
CA ILE A 44 0.33 14.20 -18.93
C ILE A 44 -0.99 14.78 -19.43
N LYS A 45 -1.12 16.11 -19.54
CA LYS A 45 -2.36 16.77 -19.96
C LYS A 45 -2.88 16.29 -21.32
N ASP A 46 -1.98 16.05 -22.27
CA ASP A 46 -2.32 15.63 -23.63
C ASP A 46 -2.62 14.11 -23.71
N LEU A 47 -2.31 13.36 -22.65
CA LEU A 47 -2.65 11.93 -22.51
C LEU A 47 -4.04 11.74 -21.88
N LEU A 48 -4.60 12.79 -21.30
CA LEU A 48 -5.82 12.79 -20.50
C LEU A 48 -6.91 13.65 -21.16
N ASP A 49 -8.12 13.54 -20.63
CA ASP A 49 -9.28 14.31 -21.07
C ASP A 49 -9.09 15.83 -20.83
N TYR A 50 -9.82 16.66 -21.58
CA TYR A 50 -9.72 18.12 -21.53
C TYR A 50 -10.11 18.70 -20.16
N GLN A 51 -10.76 17.89 -19.31
CA GLN A 51 -11.26 18.27 -17.98
C GLN A 51 -10.22 18.10 -16.85
N LEU A 52 -8.96 17.75 -17.16
CA LEU A 52 -7.93 17.51 -16.15
C LEU A 52 -7.78 18.71 -15.18
N LYS A 53 -7.93 19.94 -15.66
CA LYS A 53 -7.80 21.14 -14.81
C LYS A 53 -8.90 21.24 -13.76
N GLU A 54 -10.13 20.92 -14.13
CA GLU A 54 -11.28 20.88 -13.24
C GLU A 54 -11.10 19.79 -12.18
N TYR A 55 -10.65 18.60 -12.59
CA TYR A 55 -10.36 17.50 -11.67
C TYR A 55 -9.23 17.83 -10.69
N ILE A 56 -8.15 18.47 -11.15
CA ILE A 56 -7.08 18.97 -10.25
C ILE A 56 -7.65 19.96 -9.23
N THR A 57 -8.49 20.89 -9.69
CA THR A 57 -9.11 21.90 -8.81
C THR A 57 -9.97 21.22 -7.74
N VAL A 58 -10.84 20.29 -8.13
CA VAL A 58 -11.68 19.53 -7.21
C VAL A 58 -10.82 18.74 -6.20
N ALA A 59 -9.77 18.05 -6.67
CA ALA A 59 -8.89 17.28 -5.79
C ALA A 59 -8.19 18.16 -4.74
N LYS A 60 -7.73 19.36 -5.12
CA LYS A 60 -7.10 20.31 -4.18
C LYS A 60 -8.09 20.89 -3.19
N MET A 61 -9.30 21.25 -3.63
CA MET A 61 -10.34 21.79 -2.75
C MET A 61 -10.81 20.77 -1.71
N ASN A 62 -10.78 19.48 -2.03
CA ASN A 62 -11.07 18.40 -1.08
C ASN A 62 -9.84 17.96 -0.25
N SER A 63 -8.70 18.65 -0.38
CA SER A 63 -7.44 18.32 0.30
C SER A 63 -6.84 19.52 1.04
N LEU A 64 -7.66 20.48 1.49
CA LEU A 64 -7.20 21.73 2.11
C LEU A 64 -6.43 21.49 3.43
N ASP A 65 -6.95 20.61 4.28
CA ASP A 65 -6.37 20.26 5.59
C ASP A 65 -6.14 18.75 5.68
N PRO A 66 -5.13 18.21 5.00
CA PRO A 66 -4.95 16.78 4.88
C PRO A 66 -4.39 16.14 6.16
N GLU A 67 -4.80 14.90 6.41
CA GLU A 67 -4.25 14.05 7.46
C GLU A 67 -2.80 13.55 7.13
N ASP A 68 -2.24 12.71 8.00
CA ASP A 68 -0.98 11.98 7.78
C ASP A 68 0.28 12.84 7.51
N ARG A 69 0.20 14.14 7.82
CA ARG A 69 1.26 15.14 7.54
C ARG A 69 1.58 15.24 6.05
N LEU A 70 0.59 14.97 5.20
CA LEU A 70 0.69 15.25 3.78
C LEU A 70 0.60 16.75 3.53
N THR A 71 1.19 17.23 2.44
CA THR A 71 0.84 18.55 1.91
C THR A 71 -0.50 18.47 1.17
N GLN A 72 -1.12 19.62 0.89
CA GLN A 72 -2.32 19.68 0.06
C GLN A 72 -2.10 18.99 -1.30
N ASP A 73 -0.99 19.27 -1.99
CA ASP A 73 -0.71 18.68 -3.30
C ASP A 73 -0.47 17.16 -3.21
N GLU A 74 0.15 16.68 -2.13
CA GLU A 74 0.37 15.24 -1.88
C GLU A 74 -0.97 14.51 -1.68
N SER A 75 -1.83 15.01 -0.79
CA SER A 75 -3.17 14.45 -0.57
C SER A 75 -4.03 14.54 -1.84
N ALA A 76 -4.01 15.69 -2.51
CA ALA A 76 -4.77 15.90 -3.74
C ALA A 76 -4.31 14.99 -4.87
N SER A 77 -3.05 14.56 -4.89
CA SER A 77 -2.58 13.57 -5.89
C SER A 77 -3.24 12.21 -5.71
N ILE A 78 -3.43 11.76 -4.46
CA ILE A 78 -4.16 10.52 -4.14
C ILE A 78 -5.64 10.69 -4.45
N HIS A 79 -6.22 11.83 -4.08
CA HIS A 79 -7.62 12.13 -4.35
C HIS A 79 -7.89 12.08 -5.85
N LEU A 80 -7.08 12.78 -6.65
CA LEU A 80 -7.18 12.81 -8.11
C LEU A 80 -7.05 11.41 -8.75
N TYR A 81 -6.16 10.56 -8.24
CA TYR A 81 -6.04 9.17 -8.70
C TYR A 81 -7.36 8.41 -8.52
N THR A 82 -8.01 8.57 -7.37
CA THR A 82 -9.24 7.84 -7.05
C THR A 82 -10.49 8.38 -7.74
N MET A 83 -10.44 9.55 -8.39
CA MET A 83 -11.63 10.12 -9.04
C MET A 83 -12.08 9.28 -10.24
N GLU A 84 -13.38 9.03 -10.35
CA GLU A 84 -13.98 8.49 -11.57
C GLU A 84 -14.37 9.62 -12.51
N TRP A 85 -13.92 9.56 -13.76
CA TRP A 85 -14.15 10.62 -14.74
C TRP A 85 -15.38 10.31 -15.59
N ALA A 86 -15.94 11.33 -16.25
CA ALA A 86 -17.14 11.17 -17.07
C ALA A 86 -16.98 10.09 -18.17
N LYS A 87 -15.77 9.94 -18.71
CA LYS A 87 -15.36 8.81 -19.53
C LYS A 87 -14.41 7.93 -18.72
N HIS A 88 -14.91 6.82 -18.21
CA HIS A 88 -14.15 5.87 -17.39
C HIS A 88 -12.76 5.54 -17.97
N ASP A 89 -12.67 5.20 -19.26
CA ASP A 89 -11.40 4.80 -19.89
C ASP A 89 -10.36 5.95 -20.00
N ASN A 90 -10.76 7.17 -19.66
CA ASN A 90 -9.91 8.35 -19.59
C ASN A 90 -9.60 8.79 -18.16
N SER A 91 -10.15 8.14 -17.14
CA SER A 91 -9.82 8.39 -15.74
C SER A 91 -8.30 8.29 -15.53
N LEU A 92 -7.74 9.15 -14.68
CA LEU A 92 -6.29 9.22 -14.49
C LEU A 92 -5.71 7.86 -14.07
N TYR A 93 -6.35 7.18 -13.11
CA TYR A 93 -5.89 5.85 -12.66
C TYR A 93 -5.87 4.84 -13.79
N MET A 94 -6.87 4.85 -14.68
CA MET A 94 -6.95 3.93 -15.82
C MET A 94 -5.75 4.11 -16.74
N LYS A 95 -5.48 5.35 -17.17
CA LYS A 95 -4.35 5.65 -18.07
C LYS A 95 -3.00 5.37 -17.41
N LEU A 96 -2.86 5.70 -16.13
CA LEU A 96 -1.64 5.42 -15.38
C LEU A 96 -1.40 3.91 -15.26
N ASN A 97 -2.40 3.14 -14.81
CA ASN A 97 -2.31 1.69 -14.66
C ASN A 97 -2.04 0.97 -15.99
N GLN A 98 -2.68 1.41 -17.08
CA GLN A 98 -2.36 0.94 -18.43
C GLN A 98 -0.89 1.22 -18.79
N THR A 99 -0.39 2.43 -18.52
CA THR A 99 1.00 2.80 -18.82
C THR A 99 1.99 1.99 -17.97
N LEU A 100 1.68 1.74 -16.70
CA LEU A 100 2.50 0.93 -15.78
C LEU A 100 2.65 -0.53 -16.24
N ARG A 101 1.64 -1.07 -16.94
CA ARG A 101 1.69 -2.41 -17.54
C ARG A 101 2.48 -2.47 -18.85
N LEU A 102 2.84 -1.34 -19.47
CA LEU A 102 3.61 -1.34 -20.71
C LEU A 102 5.03 -1.85 -20.49
N VAL A 103 5.46 -2.74 -21.39
CA VAL A 103 6.84 -3.23 -21.48
C VAL A 103 7.81 -2.07 -21.68
N ASP A 104 7.46 -1.13 -22.56
CA ASP A 104 8.28 0.02 -22.89
C ASP A 104 8.19 1.06 -21.77
N ARG A 105 9.16 1.03 -20.84
CA ARG A 105 9.24 1.96 -19.72
C ARG A 105 9.42 3.41 -20.13
N SER A 106 9.87 3.70 -21.36
CA SER A 106 9.97 5.09 -21.82
C SER A 106 8.61 5.79 -21.84
N LYS A 107 7.51 5.03 -21.96
CA LYS A 107 6.13 5.53 -21.91
C LYS A 107 5.73 6.08 -20.54
N LEU A 108 6.45 5.72 -19.46
CA LEU A 108 6.23 6.30 -18.13
C LEU A 108 6.87 7.67 -17.95
N THR A 109 7.76 8.11 -18.84
CA THR A 109 8.49 9.39 -18.70
C THR A 109 7.56 10.59 -18.48
N PRO A 110 6.43 10.76 -19.22
CA PRO A 110 5.49 11.84 -18.95
C PRO A 110 4.90 11.80 -17.54
N TRP A 111 4.73 10.60 -16.98
CA TRP A 111 4.15 10.38 -15.65
C TRP A 111 5.13 10.62 -14.51
N PHE A 112 6.42 10.82 -14.75
CA PHE A 112 7.42 10.86 -13.67
C PHE A 112 7.16 11.95 -12.64
N LYS A 113 6.70 13.14 -13.04
CA LYS A 113 6.38 14.20 -12.07
C LYS A 113 5.18 13.81 -11.19
N TYR A 114 4.12 13.27 -11.80
CA TYR A 114 2.95 12.79 -11.08
C TYR A 114 3.29 11.61 -10.16
N LEU A 115 4.01 10.59 -10.67
CA LEU A 115 4.48 9.45 -9.87
C LEU A 115 5.37 9.88 -8.71
N LYS A 116 6.25 10.86 -8.91
CA LYS A 116 7.07 11.42 -7.83
C LYS A 116 6.21 12.02 -6.72
N LEU A 117 5.22 12.85 -7.06
CA LEU A 117 4.31 13.47 -6.09
C LEU A 117 3.45 12.40 -5.37
N PHE A 118 2.83 11.51 -6.15
CA PHE A 118 1.95 10.46 -5.65
C PHE A 118 2.69 9.48 -4.73
N LEU A 119 3.84 8.94 -5.17
CA LEU A 119 4.58 7.94 -4.39
C LEU A 119 5.24 8.56 -3.16
N THR A 120 5.60 9.85 -3.23
CA THR A 120 6.00 10.63 -2.05
C THR A 120 4.87 10.66 -1.03
N ALA A 121 3.64 11.02 -1.43
CA ALA A 121 2.47 11.00 -0.55
C ALA A 121 2.20 9.59 0.02
N PHE A 122 2.13 8.60 -0.87
CA PHE A 122 1.84 7.20 -0.54
C PHE A 122 2.82 6.61 0.49
N SER A 123 4.11 6.96 0.39
CA SER A 123 5.13 6.48 1.31
C SER A 123 5.01 7.04 2.74
N LYS A 124 4.38 8.21 2.91
CA LYS A 124 4.14 8.84 4.21
C LYS A 124 2.92 8.28 4.94
N LEU A 125 2.01 7.63 4.20
CA LEU A 125 0.81 7.04 4.78
C LEU A 125 1.15 6.01 5.86
N PRO A 126 0.36 5.93 6.94
CA PRO A 126 0.66 5.08 8.08
C PRO A 126 0.74 3.60 7.67
N PRO A 127 1.59 2.81 8.35
CA PRO A 127 1.57 1.36 8.18
C PRO A 127 0.24 0.80 8.71
N ARG A 128 -0.25 -0.26 8.06
CA ARG A 128 -1.42 -0.99 8.54
C ARG A 128 -1.01 -2.13 9.46
N LYS A 129 -1.88 -2.42 10.43
CA LYS A 129 -1.76 -3.61 11.29
C LYS A 129 -2.31 -4.86 10.59
N ASP A 130 -3.43 -4.70 9.87
CA ASP A 130 -4.06 -5.78 9.14
C ASP A 130 -3.35 -5.98 7.80
N THR A 131 -2.95 -7.22 7.53
CA THR A 131 -2.22 -7.60 6.32
C THR A 131 -3.11 -8.24 5.26
N LEU A 132 -4.32 -8.66 5.62
CA LEU A 132 -5.24 -9.31 4.68
C LEU A 132 -6.09 -8.27 3.95
N VAL A 133 -6.18 -8.37 2.64
CA VAL A 133 -7.03 -7.54 1.78
C VAL A 133 -7.69 -8.37 0.69
N TRP A 134 -8.73 -7.81 0.09
CA TRP A 134 -9.60 -8.49 -0.87
C TRP A 134 -9.72 -7.70 -2.17
N ARG A 135 -9.64 -8.37 -3.32
CA ARG A 135 -9.91 -7.77 -4.63
C ARG A 135 -10.84 -8.68 -5.43
N GLY A 136 -11.88 -8.12 -6.03
CA GLY A 136 -12.82 -8.86 -6.86
C GLY A 136 -12.66 -8.50 -8.33
N VAL A 137 -12.79 -9.47 -9.24
CA VAL A 137 -12.89 -9.22 -10.69
C VAL A 137 -13.99 -10.07 -11.30
N ARG A 138 -14.72 -9.52 -12.28
CA ARG A 138 -15.89 -10.16 -12.92
C ARG A 138 -15.49 -11.07 -14.09
N GLU A 139 -14.52 -11.95 -13.86
CA GLU A 139 -14.04 -12.94 -14.83
C GLU A 139 -13.37 -14.13 -14.12
N ASP A 140 -13.17 -15.24 -14.85
CA ASP A 140 -12.36 -16.37 -14.39
C ASP A 140 -10.89 -16.13 -14.75
N LEU A 141 -10.05 -16.02 -13.72
CA LEU A 141 -8.61 -15.90 -13.84
C LEU A 141 -7.86 -17.13 -13.30
N SER A 142 -8.55 -18.17 -12.85
CA SER A 142 -7.95 -19.33 -12.18
C SER A 142 -6.80 -19.97 -13.00
N ALA A 143 -6.97 -20.08 -14.32
CA ALA A 143 -5.96 -20.61 -15.23
C ALA A 143 -4.66 -19.78 -15.27
N LEU A 144 -4.72 -18.47 -14.98
CA LEU A 144 -3.57 -17.58 -14.97
C LEU A 144 -2.80 -17.60 -13.65
N TYR A 145 -3.37 -18.18 -12.60
CA TYR A 145 -2.81 -18.20 -11.25
C TYR A 145 -2.72 -19.64 -10.69
N PRO A 146 -1.94 -20.55 -11.32
CA PRO A 146 -1.67 -21.85 -10.75
C PRO A 146 -0.88 -21.73 -9.44
N LYS A 147 -1.14 -22.65 -8.49
CA LYS A 147 -0.46 -22.71 -7.20
C LYS A 147 1.07 -22.73 -7.37
N GLY A 148 1.75 -21.94 -6.56
CA GLY A 148 3.21 -21.80 -6.56
C GLY A 148 3.75 -20.77 -7.55
N LYS A 149 2.93 -20.24 -8.46
CA LYS A 149 3.36 -19.18 -9.40
C LYS A 149 3.72 -17.90 -8.65
N GLU A 150 4.85 -17.31 -9.03
CA GLU A 150 5.34 -16.01 -8.56
C GLU A 150 5.28 -15.00 -9.70
N PHE A 151 4.81 -13.79 -9.43
CA PHE A 151 4.55 -12.76 -10.43
C PHE A 151 4.49 -11.36 -9.81
N ALA A 152 4.58 -10.33 -10.65
CA ALA A 152 4.38 -8.95 -10.24
C ALA A 152 3.02 -8.44 -10.73
N TRP A 153 2.35 -7.61 -9.94
CA TRP A 153 1.32 -6.70 -10.44
C TRP A 153 1.95 -5.33 -10.65
N TRP A 154 2.05 -4.91 -11.90
CA TRP A 154 2.81 -3.71 -12.27
C TRP A 154 2.01 -2.42 -12.11
N ALA A 155 0.68 -2.48 -12.20
CA ALA A 155 -0.20 -1.36 -11.89
C ALA A 155 -0.45 -1.23 -10.37
N PHE A 156 -0.96 -0.09 -9.96
CA PHE A 156 -1.59 0.02 -8.65
C PHE A 156 -2.83 -0.90 -8.61
N SER A 157 -3.09 -1.51 -7.47
CA SER A 157 -4.24 -2.41 -7.30
C SER A 157 -5.11 -1.98 -6.14
N SER A 158 -6.32 -1.52 -6.43
CA SER A 158 -7.32 -1.20 -5.41
C SER A 158 -7.88 -2.48 -4.79
N CYS A 159 -7.97 -2.53 -3.48
CA CYS A 159 -8.47 -3.63 -2.69
C CYS A 159 -9.41 -3.10 -1.59
N SER A 160 -10.21 -3.98 -1.01
CA SER A 160 -11.02 -3.71 0.18
C SER A 160 -10.39 -4.37 1.41
N ALA A 161 -10.48 -3.70 2.57
CA ALA A 161 -10.18 -4.32 3.86
C ALA A 161 -11.24 -5.36 4.27
N ALA A 162 -12.48 -5.23 3.77
CA ALA A 162 -13.63 -6.01 4.17
C ALA A 162 -14.17 -6.85 3.00
N ILE A 163 -14.38 -8.16 3.25
CA ILE A 163 -14.79 -9.11 2.21
C ILE A 163 -16.27 -8.98 1.83
N ASP A 164 -17.11 -8.56 2.78
CA ASP A 164 -18.55 -8.35 2.63
C ASP A 164 -18.88 -7.25 1.63
N VAL A 165 -18.01 -6.24 1.48
CA VAL A 165 -18.10 -5.21 0.42
C VAL A 165 -18.18 -5.84 -0.97
N LEU A 166 -17.51 -6.99 -1.20
CA LEU A 166 -17.55 -7.68 -2.49
C LEU A 166 -18.93 -8.28 -2.78
N GLU A 167 -19.78 -8.51 -1.79
CA GLU A 167 -21.14 -9.01 -2.04
C GLU A 167 -22.04 -7.99 -2.74
N SER A 168 -21.72 -6.69 -2.64
CA SER A 168 -22.54 -5.63 -3.22
C SER A 168 -22.49 -5.68 -4.77
N PRO A 169 -23.63 -5.49 -5.46
CA PRO A 169 -23.70 -5.38 -6.92
C PRO A 169 -22.86 -4.23 -7.50
N ASP A 170 -22.55 -3.21 -6.71
CA ASP A 170 -21.70 -2.08 -7.12
C ASP A 170 -20.22 -2.48 -7.23
N TYR A 171 -19.86 -3.59 -6.56
CA TYR A 171 -18.54 -4.22 -6.59
C TYR A 171 -18.64 -5.56 -7.33
N LEU A 172 -18.41 -6.71 -6.67
CA LEU A 172 -18.34 -7.99 -7.37
C LEU A 172 -19.73 -8.60 -7.61
N GLY A 173 -20.60 -8.53 -6.61
CA GLY A 173 -21.93 -9.14 -6.61
C GLY A 173 -21.90 -10.66 -6.37
N LYS A 174 -23.10 -11.25 -6.30
CA LYS A 174 -23.30 -12.67 -5.93
C LYS A 174 -23.46 -13.63 -7.12
N SER A 175 -23.46 -13.11 -8.35
CA SER A 175 -23.78 -13.86 -9.56
C SER A 175 -22.75 -13.66 -10.67
N GLY A 176 -22.78 -14.53 -11.68
CA GLY A 176 -21.86 -14.47 -12.82
C GLY A 176 -20.47 -15.05 -12.51
N THR A 177 -19.67 -15.22 -13.55
CA THR A 177 -18.28 -15.67 -13.42
C THR A 177 -17.43 -14.60 -12.76
N ARG A 178 -16.73 -14.95 -11.68
CA ARG A 178 -15.99 -14.01 -10.84
C ARG A 178 -14.83 -14.67 -10.12
N THR A 179 -13.79 -13.87 -9.90
CA THR A 179 -12.61 -14.25 -9.13
C THR A 179 -12.43 -13.30 -7.95
N ILE A 180 -12.23 -13.86 -6.75
CA ILE A 180 -11.86 -13.15 -5.53
C ILE A 180 -10.39 -13.45 -5.21
N PHE A 181 -9.58 -12.42 -5.08
CA PHE A 181 -8.23 -12.51 -4.55
C PHE A 181 -8.25 -12.21 -3.06
N SER A 182 -7.70 -13.13 -2.27
CA SER A 182 -7.38 -12.95 -0.86
C SER A 182 -5.88 -12.73 -0.74
N ILE A 183 -5.44 -11.54 -0.34
CA ILE A 183 -4.04 -11.12 -0.47
C ILE A 183 -3.47 -10.78 0.90
N GLN A 184 -2.43 -11.51 1.33
CA GLN A 184 -1.61 -11.12 2.48
C GLN A 184 -0.52 -10.16 2.01
N THR A 185 -0.51 -8.94 2.50
CA THR A 185 0.39 -7.86 2.08
C THR A 185 0.79 -6.99 3.27
N HIS A 186 2.02 -6.49 3.25
CA HIS A 186 2.51 -5.46 4.18
C HIS A 186 2.67 -4.10 3.50
N SER A 187 2.63 -4.06 2.16
CA SER A 187 2.86 -2.84 1.38
C SER A 187 1.59 -2.05 1.07
N GLY A 188 0.40 -2.65 1.23
CA GLY A 188 -0.87 -1.97 1.00
C GLY A 188 -1.16 -0.86 2.01
N LYS A 189 -1.62 0.31 1.53
CA LYS A 189 -1.96 1.49 2.34
C LYS A 189 -3.45 1.78 2.31
N LEU A 190 -4.02 2.12 3.47
CA LEU A 190 -5.38 2.67 3.53
C LEU A 190 -5.33 4.12 3.02
N ILE A 191 -6.17 4.43 2.04
CA ILE A 191 -6.16 5.76 1.40
C ILE A 191 -7.44 6.57 1.67
N ARG A 192 -8.35 6.08 2.50
CA ARG A 192 -9.68 6.67 2.76
C ARG A 192 -9.65 8.17 3.02
N ALA A 193 -8.77 8.64 3.91
CA ALA A 193 -8.64 10.06 4.28
C ALA A 193 -8.20 10.97 3.12
N HIS A 194 -7.71 10.39 2.02
CA HIS A 194 -7.18 11.09 0.86
C HIS A 194 -7.88 10.67 -0.44
N SER A 195 -8.94 9.87 -0.36
CA SER A 195 -9.70 9.36 -1.51
C SER A 195 -10.85 10.31 -1.87
N TYR A 196 -11.30 10.26 -3.12
CA TYR A 196 -12.58 10.83 -3.54
C TYR A 196 -13.77 10.09 -2.91
N PHE A 197 -13.57 8.81 -2.57
CA PHE A 197 -14.57 7.96 -1.94
C PHE A 197 -14.23 7.80 -0.46
N ASP A 198 -14.74 8.71 0.37
CA ASP A 198 -14.48 8.77 1.82
C ASP A 198 -15.17 7.66 2.63
N ASN A 199 -16.19 7.02 2.05
CA ASN A 199 -16.92 5.91 2.66
C ASN A 199 -16.30 4.53 2.36
N GLU A 200 -15.21 4.49 1.62
CA GLU A 200 -14.53 3.26 1.24
C GLU A 200 -13.24 3.09 2.06
N ASP A 201 -13.12 1.97 2.76
CA ASP A 201 -11.84 1.53 3.33
C ASP A 201 -10.95 0.93 2.21
N GLU A 202 -10.72 1.72 1.16
CA GLU A 202 -9.91 1.35 0.00
C GLU A 202 -8.46 1.18 0.45
N ILE A 203 -7.93 -0.03 0.24
CA ILE A 203 -6.52 -0.34 0.38
C ILE A 203 -5.89 -0.35 -1.00
N LEU A 204 -4.94 0.53 -1.22
CA LEU A 204 -4.19 0.58 -2.47
C LEU A 204 -2.86 -0.17 -2.34
N LEU A 205 -2.62 -1.12 -3.22
CA LEU A 205 -1.32 -1.80 -3.35
C LEU A 205 -0.43 -1.02 -4.33
N PRO A 206 0.87 -0.85 -4.01
CA PRO A 206 1.79 -0.13 -4.89
C PRO A 206 2.10 -0.93 -6.17
N PRO A 207 2.52 -0.24 -7.24
CA PRO A 207 2.91 -0.88 -8.48
C PRO A 207 4.20 -1.68 -8.30
N GLY A 208 4.29 -2.81 -9.00
CA GLY A 208 5.42 -3.72 -8.91
C GLY A 208 5.41 -4.62 -7.67
N ILE A 209 4.30 -4.70 -6.93
CA ILE A 209 4.16 -5.65 -5.81
C ILE A 209 4.39 -7.08 -6.31
N TYR A 210 5.17 -7.86 -5.56
CA TYR A 210 5.56 -9.22 -5.94
C TYR A 210 4.82 -10.25 -5.09
N LEU A 211 4.13 -11.16 -5.77
CA LEU A 211 3.10 -12.01 -5.19
C LEU A 211 3.33 -13.46 -5.57
N LYS A 212 2.96 -14.36 -4.66
CA LYS A 212 2.94 -15.80 -4.87
C LYS A 212 1.53 -16.35 -4.70
N VAL A 213 1.13 -17.25 -5.61
CA VAL A 213 -0.10 -18.03 -5.43
C VAL A 213 0.14 -19.11 -4.39
N VAL A 214 -0.48 -18.97 -3.21
CA VAL A 214 -0.35 -19.94 -2.12
C VAL A 214 -1.45 -21.01 -2.15
N GLY A 215 -2.61 -20.70 -2.73
CA GLY A 215 -3.70 -21.65 -2.91
C GLY A 215 -4.85 -21.10 -3.76
N SER A 216 -5.77 -21.98 -4.12
CA SER A 216 -7.00 -21.61 -4.81
C SER A 216 -8.14 -22.56 -4.42
N LEU A 217 -9.37 -22.07 -4.53
CA LEU A 217 -10.60 -22.81 -4.23
C LEU A 217 -11.71 -22.36 -5.19
N ASN A 218 -12.53 -23.29 -5.66
CA ASN A 218 -13.72 -23.00 -6.47
C ASN A 218 -14.97 -23.49 -5.71
N PRO A 219 -15.48 -22.71 -4.73
CA PRO A 219 -16.50 -23.21 -3.80
C PRO A 219 -17.90 -23.30 -4.41
N ALA A 220 -18.15 -22.62 -5.53
CA ALA A 220 -19.41 -22.64 -6.24
C ALA A 220 -19.18 -22.43 -7.75
N THR A 221 -20.17 -22.80 -8.57
CA THR A 221 -20.13 -22.57 -10.02
C THR A 221 -19.91 -21.09 -10.33
N GLY A 222 -18.86 -20.80 -11.12
CA GLY A 222 -18.50 -19.45 -11.53
C GLY A 222 -17.87 -18.59 -10.43
N LEU A 223 -17.60 -19.12 -9.24
CA LEU A 223 -16.86 -18.43 -8.19
C LEU A 223 -15.48 -19.07 -8.00
N HIS A 224 -14.45 -18.27 -8.23
CA HIS A 224 -13.05 -18.65 -8.06
C HIS A 224 -12.45 -17.82 -6.93
N ILE A 225 -11.74 -18.46 -6.01
CA ILE A 225 -11.01 -17.79 -4.92
C ILE A 225 -9.53 -18.14 -5.08
N ILE A 226 -8.68 -17.12 -5.12
CA ILE A 226 -7.22 -17.26 -5.25
C ILE A 226 -6.59 -16.60 -4.03
N HIS A 227 -5.78 -17.35 -3.30
CA HIS A 227 -5.03 -16.83 -2.17
C HIS A 227 -3.60 -16.47 -2.61
N LEU A 228 -3.23 -15.23 -2.35
CA LEU A 228 -1.94 -14.63 -2.68
C LEU A 228 -1.22 -14.20 -1.40
N GLN A 229 0.10 -14.27 -1.46
CA GLN A 229 0.98 -13.73 -0.44
C GLN A 229 2.03 -12.84 -1.09
N GLU A 230 2.20 -11.64 -0.55
CA GLU A 230 3.33 -10.77 -0.86
C GLU A 230 4.63 -11.43 -0.38
N ILE A 231 5.61 -11.47 -1.28
CA ILE A 231 6.93 -12.04 -1.03
C ILE A 231 8.00 -11.06 -1.50
N GLU A 232 9.21 -11.21 -0.96
CA GLU A 232 10.35 -10.40 -1.38
C GLU A 232 10.65 -10.61 -2.88
N PRO A 233 10.78 -9.53 -3.66
CA PRO A 233 11.08 -9.65 -5.08
C PRO A 233 12.55 -10.02 -5.32
N PRO A 234 12.87 -10.64 -6.47
CA PRO A 234 14.24 -10.98 -6.82
C PRO A 234 15.15 -9.76 -7.00
N HIS A 235 14.58 -8.58 -7.21
CA HIS A 235 15.25 -7.29 -7.26
C HIS A 235 14.25 -6.18 -6.93
N LYS A 236 14.74 -4.96 -6.65
CA LYS A 236 13.88 -3.82 -6.36
C LYS A 236 13.00 -3.46 -7.56
N MET A 237 11.68 -3.58 -7.38
CA MET A 237 10.68 -3.42 -8.45
C MET A 237 10.25 -1.97 -8.68
N LEU A 238 10.26 -1.17 -7.62
CA LEU A 238 9.85 0.23 -7.58
C LEU A 238 10.94 1.03 -6.84
N ALA A 239 11.41 2.13 -7.43
CA ALA A 239 12.40 3.00 -6.78
C ALA A 239 11.84 3.65 -5.49
N ASP A 240 12.69 4.09 -4.57
CA ASP A 240 12.16 4.90 -3.46
C ASP A 240 11.87 6.31 -3.97
N PRO A 241 10.77 6.95 -3.58
CA PRO A 241 10.48 8.33 -4.00
C PRO A 241 11.42 9.35 -3.36
N PHE A 242 12.31 8.94 -2.46
CA PHE A 242 13.31 9.81 -1.82
C PHE A 242 14.70 9.23 -1.97
N ASP A 243 15.70 10.11 -1.95
CA ASP A 243 17.07 9.67 -1.76
C ASP A 243 17.31 9.34 -0.28
N LEU A 244 17.20 8.06 0.06
CA LEU A 244 17.49 7.58 1.42
C LEU A 244 18.97 7.74 1.80
N SER A 245 19.87 8.03 0.85
CA SER A 245 21.27 8.31 1.16
C SER A 245 21.42 9.65 1.89
N GLU A 246 20.59 10.65 1.59
CA GLU A 246 20.58 11.94 2.28
C GLU A 246 20.13 11.79 3.76
N LEU A 247 19.21 10.86 4.04
CA LEU A 247 18.79 10.54 5.41
C LEU A 247 19.90 9.89 6.24
N LYS A 248 20.81 9.12 5.63
CA LYS A 248 21.99 8.56 6.33
C LYS A 248 22.98 9.65 6.74
N HIS A 249 23.02 10.77 6.02
CA HIS A 249 23.86 11.92 6.36
C HIS A 249 23.21 12.86 7.40
N ALA A 250 21.88 12.85 7.49
CA ALA A 250 21.12 13.70 8.42
C ALA A 250 20.97 13.12 9.84
N LEU A 251 21.17 11.82 10.04
CA LEU A 251 21.15 11.23 11.37
C LEU A 251 22.47 11.54 12.10
N PRO A 252 22.45 12.29 13.22
CA PRO A 252 23.65 12.46 14.02
C PRO A 252 24.13 11.08 14.49
N PRO A 253 25.45 10.83 14.55
CA PRO A 253 25.96 9.57 15.06
C PRO A 253 25.40 9.35 16.46
N MET A 254 24.73 8.21 16.67
CA MET A 254 24.25 7.82 17.99
C MET A 254 25.44 7.84 18.94
N LYS A 255 25.47 8.81 19.87
CA LYS A 255 26.46 8.79 20.94
C LYS A 255 26.22 7.52 21.75
N PRO A 256 27.22 6.62 21.89
CA PRO A 256 27.08 5.50 22.79
C PRO A 256 26.79 6.05 24.19
N PRO A 257 25.94 5.38 24.99
CA PRO A 257 25.66 5.81 26.35
C PRO A 257 26.99 5.89 27.13
N SER A 258 27.31 7.10 27.59
CA SER A 258 28.45 7.34 28.45
C SER A 258 28.14 6.76 29.83
N TYR A 259 28.66 5.57 30.11
CA TYR A 259 28.68 5.04 31.47
C TYR A 259 29.87 5.68 32.20
N THR A 260 29.60 6.74 32.96
CA THR A 260 30.52 7.19 34.01
C THR A 260 30.51 6.15 35.12
N LEU A 261 31.51 5.27 35.12
CA LEU A 261 31.87 4.51 36.31
C LEU A 261 32.37 5.52 37.35
N ASN A 262 31.62 5.74 38.42
CA ASN A 262 32.08 6.47 39.59
C ASN A 262 33.17 5.64 40.29
N PRO A 263 34.44 6.07 40.30
CA PRO A 263 35.45 5.46 41.13
C PRO A 263 35.52 6.27 42.42
N GLN A 264 34.84 5.82 43.48
CA GLN A 264 35.25 5.98 44.88
C GLN A 264 34.11 5.64 45.84
N LYS A 265 34.24 4.49 46.49
CA LYS A 265 34.05 4.31 47.93
C LYS A 265 34.69 2.99 48.33
N GLU A 266 36.01 3.01 48.47
CA GLU A 266 36.77 2.04 49.28
C GLU A 266 37.30 2.77 50.51
N GLY A 267 37.30 2.06 51.65
CA GLY A 267 37.74 2.48 52.97
C GLY A 267 36.56 2.91 53.86
N ASP A 268 36.32 2.35 55.04
CA ASP A 268 37.08 1.42 55.87
C ASP A 268 36.11 0.95 56.99
N TYR A 269 36.13 -0.31 57.39
CA TYR A 269 36.12 -0.72 58.81
C TYR A 269 36.19 -2.26 58.94
N SER A 270 37.09 -2.64 59.83
CA SER A 270 37.65 -3.95 60.13
C SER A 270 36.69 -4.98 60.73
N SER A 271 36.95 -6.24 60.37
CA SER A 271 36.88 -7.48 61.18
C SER A 271 35.75 -7.65 62.22
N SER A 272 34.92 -8.68 62.02
CA SER A 272 34.91 -9.88 62.87
C SER A 272 33.87 -10.92 62.41
N ALA A 273 34.24 -12.20 62.57
CA ALA A 273 33.38 -13.38 62.69
C ALA A 273 32.46 -13.74 61.49
N SER A 274 32.82 -14.75 60.68
CA SER A 274 32.57 -16.19 60.93
C SER A 274 31.21 -16.69 60.42
N VAL A 275 31.29 -17.50 59.34
CA VAL A 275 30.65 -18.82 59.18
C VAL A 275 29.27 -18.93 58.48
N LYS A 276 29.26 -19.79 57.44
CA LYS A 276 28.15 -20.57 56.82
C LYS A 276 27.12 -19.73 56.03
N SER A 277 26.54 -20.16 54.91
CA SER A 277 26.47 -21.46 54.22
C SER A 277 25.83 -21.21 52.84
N LYS A 278 26.21 -22.05 51.85
CA LYS A 278 25.48 -22.31 50.62
C LYS A 278 23.97 -22.49 50.85
N ARG A 279 23.13 -21.96 49.96
CA ARG A 279 22.15 -22.74 49.17
C ARG A 279 21.27 -21.85 48.27
N SER A 280 21.31 -22.17 46.99
CA SER A 280 20.21 -22.02 46.02
C SER A 280 18.89 -22.49 46.62
N ILE A 281 17.78 -21.79 46.33
CA ILE A 281 16.47 -22.39 46.07
C ILE A 281 15.63 -21.41 45.21
N LEU A 282 15.13 -21.98 44.12
CA LEU A 282 14.12 -21.47 43.20
C LEU A 282 12.74 -21.44 43.89
N SER A 283 11.81 -20.69 43.29
CA SER A 283 10.34 -20.68 43.46
C SER A 283 9.75 -19.66 44.44
N PHE A 284 8.89 -18.78 43.91
CA PHE A 284 7.55 -18.52 44.48
C PHE A 284 6.60 -17.91 43.43
N PHE A 285 5.63 -18.75 43.05
CA PHE A 285 4.22 -18.54 42.70
C PHE A 285 3.65 -17.56 41.64
N LYS A 286 2.64 -18.15 41.00
CA LYS A 286 1.79 -17.77 39.88
C LYS A 286 0.40 -17.33 40.40
N LYS A 287 -0.31 -16.51 39.61
CA LYS A 287 -1.78 -16.37 39.42
C LYS A 287 -2.50 -15.11 39.93
N SER A 288 -3.22 -14.48 39.00
CA SER A 288 -4.64 -14.04 39.09
C SER A 288 -5.11 -13.76 37.64
N LYS A 289 -5.87 -14.65 36.97
CA LYS A 289 -7.34 -14.88 36.92
C LYS A 289 -8.15 -13.87 36.08
N PHE A 290 -8.81 -14.45 35.07
CA PHE A 290 -9.82 -13.94 34.13
C PHE A 290 -11.15 -13.53 34.79
N ILE A 291 -11.90 -12.64 34.12
CA ILE A 291 -13.36 -12.49 34.24
C ILE A 291 -13.95 -12.37 32.80
N VAL A 292 -15.05 -13.10 32.57
CA VAL A 292 -15.91 -13.13 31.37
C VAL A 292 -17.33 -12.74 31.83
N PHE A 293 -18.07 -11.99 31.00
CA PHE A 293 -19.55 -11.92 31.01
C PHE A 293 -19.99 -11.99 29.53
N SER A 294 -20.72 -13.05 29.14
CA SER A 294 -22.20 -13.16 29.10
C SER A 294 -22.81 -12.21 28.08
#